data_AF-A0A971T1K6-F1
#
_entry.id   AF-A0A971T1K6-F1
#
_cell.length_a   1.000
_cell.length_b   1.000
_cell.length_c   1.000
_cell.angle_alpha   90.00
_cell.angle_beta   90.00
_cell.angle_gamma   90.00
#
_symmetry.space_group_name_H-M   'P 1'
#
loop_
_entity.id
_entity.type
_entity.pdbx_description
1 polymer ?
#
loop_
_entity_poly.entity_id
_entity_poly.type
_entity_poly.pdbx_seq_one_letter_code
_entity_poly.pdbx_strand_id
1 'polypeptide(L)'
;MSGQSTFRPFVRRRGASVRLWAVGASVALHLLALGVLGVFHFARSADAEVSTPADISIHTIKRVVEQSEPKPKPKIEPVATPVVQPPRPEPTPPQPKAEIPAPKAAEPAPRPVETTLFFGAETAAGRVCYVVDGSGSMFGLMYLVRQQLRESILKLSPEQSFNVVFVMQDGQLLQAFEGRLAAATPAAKADALNLLAQIRPEGQTSAEQGLAAAMRLRDASRRGPEVIFFLTDGFDLMGGAGEDFVRRITQLRNALAPSVVLHTVGVYPDRHDSAILSRLAETTGGRYTEVNE
;
A
#
# COMPACT_ATOMS: atom_id res chain seq x y z
N MET A 1 -60.56 47.56 47.81
CA MET A 1 -59.12 47.85 47.82
C MET A 1 -58.46 46.86 46.87
N SER A 2 -58.25 47.28 45.62
CA SER A 2 -57.77 46.44 44.52
C SER A 2 -56.25 46.37 44.50
N GLY A 3 -55.69 45.16 44.51
CA GLY A 3 -54.26 44.93 44.24
C GLY A 3 -54.00 44.86 42.74
N GLN A 4 -53.21 45.80 42.21
CA GLN A 4 -52.71 45.75 40.84
C GLN A 4 -51.34 45.07 40.80
N SER A 5 -51.24 43.98 40.04
CA SER A 5 -49.99 43.34 39.64
C SER A 5 -49.41 44.09 38.43
N THR A 6 -48.18 44.57 38.54
CA THR A 6 -47.47 45.30 37.48
C THR A 6 -46.48 44.37 36.79
N PHE A 7 -46.79 44.01 35.54
CA PHE A 7 -45.88 43.29 34.64
C PHE A 7 -45.02 44.32 33.89
N ARG A 8 -43.68 44.27 34.03
CA ARG A 8 -42.73 45.04 33.22
C ARG A 8 -42.28 44.21 32.01
N PRO A 9 -42.27 44.74 30.78
CA PRO A 9 -41.69 44.03 29.65
C PRO A 9 -40.16 44.20 29.62
N PHE A 10 -39.46 43.09 29.43
CA PHE A 10 -38.02 43.03 29.21
C PHE A 10 -37.70 43.40 27.75
N VAL A 11 -36.97 44.50 27.56
CA VAL A 11 -36.47 44.94 26.24
C VAL A 11 -35.36 43.99 25.78
N ARG A 12 -35.56 43.33 24.64
CA ARG A 12 -34.56 42.54 23.92
C ARG A 12 -34.30 43.20 22.56
N ARG A 13 -33.04 43.59 22.30
CA ARG A 13 -32.30 43.54 21.00
C ARG A 13 -31.30 44.70 20.84
N ARG A 14 -30.03 44.44 21.14
CA ARG A 14 -28.85 45.01 20.45
C ARG A 14 -27.82 43.88 20.34
N GLY A 15 -27.56 43.38 19.13
CA GLY A 15 -26.63 42.25 18.94
C GLY A 15 -26.60 41.66 17.53
N ALA A 16 -27.57 42.01 16.67
CA ALA A 16 -27.59 41.51 15.29
C ALA A 16 -26.65 42.28 14.34
N SER A 17 -26.40 43.56 14.59
CA SER A 17 -25.60 44.43 13.70
C SER A 17 -24.11 44.09 13.70
N VAL A 18 -23.53 43.75 14.86
CA VAL A 18 -22.08 43.47 14.96
C VAL A 18 -21.68 42.17 14.25
N ARG A 19 -22.59 41.19 14.18
CA ARG A 19 -22.33 39.89 13.51
C ARG A 19 -22.36 40.00 11.98
N LEU A 20 -23.18 40.90 11.42
CA LEU A 20 -23.23 41.09 9.96
C LEU A 20 -21.96 41.76 9.41
N TRP A 21 -21.42 42.75 10.13
CA TRP A 21 -20.21 43.45 9.71
C TRP A 21 -18.97 42.54 9.72
N ALA A 22 -18.87 41.63 10.70
CA ALA A 22 -17.77 40.68 10.78
C ALA A 22 -17.75 39.66 9.63
N VAL A 23 -18.93 39.18 9.20
CA VAL A 23 -19.05 38.27 8.06
C VAL A 23 -18.71 38.99 6.75
N GLY A 24 -19.20 40.24 6.58
CA GLY A 24 -18.88 41.05 5.40
C GLY A 24 -17.39 41.33 5.24
N ALA A 25 -16.70 41.68 6.34
CA ALA A 25 -15.26 41.90 6.32
C ALA A 25 -14.46 40.62 5.97
N SER A 26 -14.90 39.46 6.47
CA SER A 26 -14.26 38.18 6.18
C SER A 26 -14.41 37.77 4.71
N VAL A 27 -15.60 37.95 4.13
CA VAL A 27 -15.86 37.65 2.70
C VAL A 27 -15.05 38.59 1.80
N ALA A 28 -14.98 39.88 2.12
CA ALA A 28 -14.17 40.83 1.36
C ALA A 28 -12.67 40.47 1.40
N LEU A 29 -12.16 40.05 2.56
CA LEU A 29 -10.77 39.62 2.69
C LEU A 29 -10.47 38.36 1.86
N HIS A 30 -11.37 37.38 1.87
CA HIS A 30 -11.21 36.16 1.06
C HIS A 30 -11.27 36.44 -0.45
N LEU A 31 -12.17 37.33 -0.90
CA LEU A 31 -12.24 37.71 -2.31
C LEU A 31 -10.98 38.47 -2.77
N LEU A 32 -10.39 39.28 -1.89
CA LEU A 32 -9.14 39.99 -2.17
C LEU A 32 -7.96 39.02 -2.26
N ALA A 33 -7.88 38.04 -1.35
CA ALA A 33 -6.87 37.00 -1.38
C ALA A 33 -6.96 36.12 -2.64
N LEU A 34 -8.17 35.72 -3.05
CA LEU A 34 -8.39 34.97 -4.29
C LEU A 34 -8.06 35.79 -5.54
N GLY A 35 -8.37 37.10 -5.55
CA GLY A 35 -7.98 38.00 -6.63
C GLY A 35 -6.46 38.12 -6.78
N VAL A 36 -5.73 38.26 -5.68
CA VAL A 36 -4.25 38.31 -5.68
C VAL A 36 -3.67 36.96 -6.15
N LEU A 37 -4.20 35.83 -5.67
CA LEU A 37 -3.75 34.49 -6.09
C LEU A 37 -4.00 34.24 -7.59
N GLY A 38 -5.15 34.67 -8.11
CA GLY A 38 -5.49 34.58 -9.54
C GLY A 38 -4.56 35.40 -10.43
N VAL A 39 -4.21 36.62 -10.01
CA VAL A 39 -3.26 37.47 -10.75
C VAL A 39 -1.85 36.86 -10.75
N PHE A 40 -1.39 36.30 -9.62
CA PHE A 40 -0.08 35.63 -9.55
C PHE A 40 -0.01 34.35 -10.40
N HIS A 41 -1.09 33.56 -10.46
CA HIS A 41 -1.10 32.34 -11.26
C HIS A 41 -1.21 32.64 -12.76
N PHE A 42 -1.98 33.66 -13.15
CA PHE A 42 -2.17 34.03 -14.55
C PHE A 42 -0.97 34.79 -15.13
N ALA A 43 -0.29 35.63 -14.33
CA ALA A 43 0.95 36.29 -14.73
C ALA A 43 2.08 35.26 -14.97
N ARG A 44 2.15 34.18 -14.17
CA ARG A 44 3.10 33.08 -14.39
C ARG A 44 2.82 32.24 -15.63
N SER A 45 1.57 32.19 -16.10
CA SER A 45 1.21 31.47 -17.32
C SER A 45 1.47 32.27 -18.60
N ALA A 46 1.67 33.59 -18.50
CA ALA A 46 1.95 34.45 -19.65
C ALA A 46 3.44 34.45 -20.07
N ASP A 47 4.34 34.03 -19.16
CA ASP A 47 5.80 33.94 -19.43
C ASP A 47 6.24 32.56 -19.95
N ALA A 48 5.31 31.65 -20.26
CA ALA A 48 5.62 30.39 -20.93
C ALA A 48 5.79 30.64 -22.44
N GLU A 49 7.00 31.04 -22.80
CA GLU A 49 7.48 31.36 -24.13
C GLU A 49 7.22 30.23 -25.16
N VAL A 50 6.72 30.64 -26.31
CA VAL A 50 6.50 29.83 -27.51
C VAL A 50 7.84 29.37 -28.08
N SER A 51 8.12 28.06 -28.00
CA SER A 51 9.18 27.43 -28.79
C SER A 51 8.57 26.74 -30.01
N THR A 52 9.10 27.09 -31.19
CA THR A 52 8.74 26.63 -32.54
C THR A 52 8.81 25.10 -32.74
N PRO A 53 8.06 24.53 -33.69
CA PRO A 53 8.08 23.09 -33.98
C PRO A 53 9.33 22.72 -34.80
N ALA A 54 10.11 21.76 -34.33
CA ALA A 54 11.18 21.15 -35.10
C ALA A 54 10.59 20.08 -36.03
N ASP A 55 10.77 20.29 -37.34
CA ASP A 55 10.64 19.30 -38.40
C ASP A 55 11.46 18.04 -38.09
N ILE A 56 10.79 16.89 -38.01
CA ILE A 56 11.46 15.58 -37.97
C ILE A 56 11.43 15.02 -39.40
N SER A 57 12.55 15.24 -40.09
CA SER A 57 12.89 14.54 -41.34
C SER A 57 13.13 13.05 -41.07
N ILE A 58 12.25 12.18 -41.55
CA ILE A 58 12.49 10.73 -41.58
C ILE A 58 13.26 10.39 -42.85
N HIS A 59 14.57 10.13 -42.71
CA HIS A 59 15.34 9.44 -43.74
C HIS A 59 16.38 8.50 -43.11
N THR A 60 16.33 7.23 -43.56
CA THR A 60 17.38 6.19 -43.45
C THR A 60 17.35 5.44 -42.11
N ILE A 61 17.01 4.14 -42.04
CA ILE A 61 17.76 3.02 -42.62
C ILE A 61 16.81 1.94 -43.17
N LYS A 62 16.97 1.68 -44.47
CA LYS A 62 16.51 0.47 -45.17
C LYS A 62 17.70 -0.52 -45.19
N ARG A 63 17.40 -1.81 -45.05
CA ARG A 63 18.22 -3.04 -45.22
C ARG A 63 18.79 -3.67 -43.94
N VAL A 64 18.09 -4.69 -43.43
CA VAL A 64 18.46 -6.11 -43.61
C VAL A 64 17.15 -6.91 -43.63
N VAL A 65 16.67 -7.22 -44.84
CA VAL A 65 15.69 -8.29 -45.08
C VAL A 65 16.42 -9.25 -45.99
N GLU A 66 16.92 -10.36 -45.43
CA GLU A 66 16.84 -11.68 -46.04
C GLU A 66 17.41 -12.74 -45.08
N GLN A 67 16.68 -13.86 -45.00
CA GLN A 67 17.03 -15.14 -44.38
C GLN A 67 16.87 -15.28 -42.86
N SER A 68 15.67 -15.70 -42.45
CA SER A 68 15.53 -16.95 -41.67
C SER A 68 14.16 -17.56 -41.92
N GLU A 69 14.17 -18.76 -42.49
CA GLU A 69 12.99 -19.53 -42.89
C GLU A 69 12.08 -19.92 -41.70
N PRO A 70 10.78 -20.16 -41.93
CA PRO A 70 9.85 -20.57 -40.89
C PRO A 70 10.17 -21.98 -40.37
N LYS A 71 10.50 -22.09 -39.07
CA LYS A 71 10.62 -23.38 -38.37
C LYS A 71 9.29 -24.15 -38.44
N PRO A 72 9.28 -25.42 -38.87
CA PRO A 72 8.07 -26.23 -38.94
C PRO A 72 7.56 -26.64 -37.55
N LYS A 73 6.23 -26.69 -37.43
CA LYS A 73 5.48 -27.10 -36.23
C LYS A 73 5.88 -28.52 -35.78
N PRO A 74 5.95 -28.79 -34.46
CA PRO A 74 6.25 -30.12 -33.94
C PRO A 74 5.12 -31.10 -34.30
N LYS A 75 5.50 -32.22 -34.90
CA LYS A 75 4.63 -33.34 -35.25
C LYS A 75 4.49 -34.24 -34.01
N ILE A 76 3.29 -34.33 -33.46
CA ILE A 76 2.95 -35.21 -32.35
C ILE A 76 2.89 -36.64 -32.90
N GLU A 77 3.76 -37.52 -32.43
CA GLU A 77 3.66 -38.96 -32.69
C GLU A 77 2.50 -39.56 -31.88
N PRO A 78 1.67 -40.44 -32.46
CA PRO A 78 0.55 -41.05 -31.74
C PRO A 78 1.06 -42.03 -30.68
N VAL A 79 0.59 -41.84 -29.45
CA VAL A 79 0.74 -42.79 -28.35
C VAL A 79 0.12 -44.13 -28.74
N ALA A 80 0.95 -45.15 -28.88
CA ALA A 80 0.50 -46.53 -29.06
C ALA A 80 -0.19 -47.01 -27.78
N THR A 81 -1.40 -47.53 -27.94
CA THR A 81 -2.20 -48.22 -26.94
C THR A 81 -1.50 -49.46 -26.38
N PRO A 82 -1.50 -49.70 -25.06
CA PRO A 82 -1.16 -51.01 -24.52
C PRO A 82 -2.31 -51.99 -24.76
N VAL A 83 -2.03 -53.04 -25.52
CA VAL A 83 -2.91 -54.19 -25.73
C VAL A 83 -2.97 -55.03 -24.44
N VAL A 84 -4.20 -55.29 -24.01
CA VAL A 84 -4.60 -56.20 -22.93
C VAL A 84 -4.08 -57.62 -23.21
N GLN A 85 -3.33 -58.21 -22.28
CA GLN A 85 -3.06 -59.65 -22.25
C GLN A 85 -4.00 -60.35 -21.23
N PRO A 86 -4.59 -61.51 -21.55
CA PRO A 86 -5.49 -62.25 -20.65
C PRO A 86 -4.75 -63.06 -19.56
N PRO A 87 -5.45 -63.48 -18.48
CA PRO A 87 -4.84 -63.92 -17.23
C PRO A 87 -4.62 -65.44 -17.13
N ARG A 88 -3.60 -65.87 -16.37
CA ARG A 88 -3.50 -67.24 -15.81
C ARG A 88 -2.40 -67.35 -14.73
N PRO A 89 -2.46 -68.34 -13.82
CA PRO A 89 -3.20 -68.36 -12.55
C PRO A 89 -2.28 -68.29 -11.31
N GLU A 90 -2.86 -67.95 -10.16
CA GLU A 90 -2.21 -67.93 -8.83
C GLU A 90 -1.69 -69.30 -8.37
N PRO A 91 -0.65 -69.28 -7.50
CA PRO A 91 -0.72 -70.09 -6.28
C PRO A 91 -0.27 -69.34 -5.00
N THR A 92 -1.21 -69.20 -4.05
CA THR A 92 -1.15 -69.50 -2.59
C THR A 92 -0.11 -68.80 -1.66
N PRO A 93 -0.32 -68.77 -0.32
CA PRO A 93 -0.30 -67.55 0.52
C PRO A 93 1.03 -67.33 1.29
N PRO A 94 1.24 -66.16 1.92
CA PRO A 94 2.54 -65.74 2.44
C PRO A 94 2.90 -66.41 3.77
N GLN A 95 4.19 -66.72 3.95
CA GLN A 95 4.78 -66.98 5.26
C GLN A 95 5.26 -65.66 5.90
N PRO A 96 5.18 -65.50 7.24
CA PRO A 96 5.51 -64.25 7.92
C PRO A 96 7.02 -64.09 8.05
N LYS A 97 7.58 -63.01 7.48
CA LYS A 97 8.94 -62.56 7.79
C LYS A 97 8.89 -61.23 8.54
N ALA A 98 9.44 -61.30 9.75
CA ALA A 98 9.90 -60.27 10.67
C ALA A 98 9.70 -58.80 10.23
N GLU A 99 8.90 -58.12 11.04
CA GLU A 99 8.69 -56.68 11.08
C GLU A 99 10.02 -55.98 11.40
N ILE A 100 10.58 -55.28 10.42
CA ILE A 100 11.68 -54.33 10.61
C ILE A 100 11.04 -53.04 11.12
N PRO A 101 11.47 -52.47 12.27
CA PRO A 101 10.88 -51.23 12.77
C PRO A 101 11.13 -50.09 11.78
N ALA A 102 10.05 -49.42 11.39
CA ALA A 102 10.06 -48.28 10.49
C ALA A 102 11.05 -47.20 10.96
N PRO A 103 11.84 -46.59 10.05
CA PRO A 103 12.61 -45.41 10.42
C PRO A 103 11.64 -44.29 10.76
N LYS A 104 11.79 -43.75 11.97
CA LYS A 104 11.11 -42.55 12.46
C LYS A 104 11.21 -41.46 11.40
N ALA A 105 10.05 -41.04 10.89
CA ALA A 105 9.95 -39.94 9.93
C ALA A 105 10.73 -38.74 10.47
N ALA A 106 11.80 -38.38 9.79
CA ALA A 106 12.49 -37.13 10.02
C ALA A 106 11.48 -36.02 9.74
N GLU A 107 11.26 -35.18 10.75
CA GLU A 107 10.53 -33.93 10.63
C GLU A 107 11.14 -33.13 9.47
N PRO A 108 10.34 -32.67 8.49
CA PRO A 108 10.89 -31.94 7.35
C PRO A 108 11.56 -30.68 7.87
N ALA A 109 12.84 -30.50 7.52
CA ALA A 109 13.58 -29.29 7.84
C ALA A 109 12.76 -28.06 7.44
N PRO A 110 12.77 -26.97 8.24
CA PRO A 110 12.05 -25.75 7.90
C PRO A 110 12.49 -25.29 6.51
N ARG A 111 11.54 -25.24 5.58
CA ARG A 111 11.80 -24.70 4.24
C ARG A 111 12.29 -23.26 4.42
N PRO A 112 13.33 -22.82 3.69
CA PRO A 112 13.79 -21.45 3.76
C PRO A 112 12.63 -20.52 3.45
N VAL A 113 12.36 -19.56 4.34
CA VAL A 113 11.32 -18.56 4.13
C VAL A 113 11.74 -17.72 2.93
N GLU A 114 10.95 -17.76 1.85
CA GLU A 114 11.24 -16.98 0.66
C GLU A 114 11.27 -15.49 1.01
N THR A 115 12.33 -14.82 0.56
CA THR A 115 12.55 -13.41 0.86
C THR A 115 11.56 -12.56 0.06
N THR A 116 10.78 -11.74 0.76
CA THR A 116 9.88 -10.76 0.15
C THR A 116 10.67 -9.47 -0.08
N LEU A 117 10.60 -8.95 -1.31
CA LEU A 117 11.21 -7.68 -1.71
C LEU A 117 10.10 -6.67 -2.02
N PHE A 118 10.13 -5.52 -1.35
CA PHE A 118 9.25 -4.40 -1.68
C PHE A 118 10.09 -3.12 -1.77
N PHE A 119 10.21 -2.53 -2.96
CA PHE A 119 11.08 -1.38 -3.23
C PHE A 119 12.49 -1.52 -2.63
N GLY A 120 13.19 -2.62 -2.92
CA GLY A 120 14.57 -2.84 -2.44
C GLY A 120 14.69 -3.24 -0.96
N ALA A 121 13.60 -3.24 -0.19
CA ALA A 121 13.59 -3.73 1.17
C ALA A 121 13.30 -5.24 1.19
N GLU A 122 14.31 -6.03 1.54
CA GLU A 122 14.26 -7.50 1.63
C GLU A 122 13.90 -7.95 3.05
N THR A 123 12.97 -8.89 3.19
CA THR A 123 12.66 -9.53 4.47
C THR A 123 12.27 -11.00 4.31
N ALA A 124 12.72 -11.85 5.23
CA ALA A 124 12.29 -13.24 5.34
C ALA A 124 11.11 -13.40 6.32
N ALA A 125 10.27 -12.36 6.48
CA ALA A 125 9.17 -12.34 7.44
C ALA A 125 8.02 -13.29 7.03
N GLY A 126 7.50 -14.05 8.00
CA GLY A 126 6.33 -14.91 7.80
C GLY A 126 4.99 -14.16 7.81
N ARG A 127 4.96 -12.92 8.33
CA ARG A 127 3.74 -12.10 8.45
C ARG A 127 4.02 -10.65 8.06
N VAL A 128 3.51 -10.25 6.90
CA VAL A 128 3.84 -8.97 6.25
C VAL A 128 2.61 -8.10 6.10
N CYS A 129 2.69 -6.81 6.42
CA CYS A 129 1.62 -5.86 6.09
C CYS A 129 2.17 -4.71 5.26
N TYR A 130 1.47 -4.36 4.19
CA TYR A 130 1.76 -3.17 3.40
C TYR A 130 0.79 -2.08 3.80
N VAL A 131 1.28 -0.94 4.28
CA VAL A 131 0.50 0.27 4.56
C VAL A 131 0.86 1.28 3.49
N VAL A 132 -0.13 1.70 2.72
CA VAL A 132 0.09 2.50 1.51
C VAL A 132 -0.74 3.76 1.58
N ASP A 133 -0.08 4.89 1.37
CA ASP A 133 -0.74 6.18 1.24
C ASP A 133 -1.61 6.23 -0.03
N GLY A 134 -2.88 6.57 0.16
CA GLY A 134 -3.87 6.75 -0.89
C GLY A 134 -4.29 8.21 -1.03
N SER A 135 -3.46 9.15 -0.59
CA SER A 135 -3.69 10.60 -0.70
C SER A 135 -3.77 11.06 -2.15
N GLY A 136 -4.35 12.24 -2.38
CA GLY A 136 -4.46 12.80 -3.72
C GLY A 136 -3.12 13.03 -4.43
N SER A 137 -2.04 13.32 -3.67
CA SER A 137 -0.69 13.50 -4.22
C SER A 137 -0.13 12.22 -4.85
N MET A 138 -0.56 11.06 -4.34
CA MET A 138 -0.21 9.75 -4.89
C MET A 138 -0.87 9.43 -6.25
N PHE A 139 -1.76 10.27 -6.79
CA PHE A 139 -2.50 9.98 -8.03
C PHE A 139 -1.59 9.61 -9.22
N GLY A 140 -0.53 10.40 -9.46
CA GLY A 140 0.44 10.15 -10.53
C GLY A 140 1.42 9.00 -10.23
N LEU A 141 1.56 8.61 -8.97
CA LEU A 141 2.53 7.63 -8.48
C LEU A 141 1.92 6.24 -8.27
N MET A 142 0.59 6.16 -8.14
CA MET A 142 -0.12 4.93 -7.79
C MET A 142 0.07 3.81 -8.83
N TYR A 143 0.37 4.13 -10.09
CA TYR A 143 0.70 3.10 -11.07
C TYR A 143 1.96 2.31 -10.67
N LEU A 144 3.02 3.02 -10.25
CA LEU A 144 4.29 2.43 -9.82
C LEU A 144 4.08 1.59 -8.56
N VAL A 145 3.35 2.16 -7.58
CA VAL A 145 2.99 1.48 -6.33
C VAL A 145 2.23 0.18 -6.59
N ARG A 146 1.25 0.19 -7.50
CA ARG A 146 0.50 -1.02 -7.87
C ARG A 146 1.39 -2.08 -8.49
N GLN A 147 2.32 -1.72 -9.38
CA GLN A 147 3.23 -2.68 -10.00
C GLN A 147 4.12 -3.35 -8.94
N GLN A 148 4.72 -2.55 -8.05
CA GLN A 148 5.61 -3.07 -7.00
C GLN A 148 4.87 -3.89 -5.96
N LEU A 149 3.68 -3.46 -5.53
CA LEU A 149 2.84 -4.27 -4.64
C LEU A 149 2.43 -5.59 -5.31
N ARG A 150 2.03 -5.55 -6.58
CA ARG A 150 1.67 -6.75 -7.34
C ARG A 150 2.82 -7.74 -7.36
N GLU A 151 4.03 -7.29 -7.69
CA GLU A 151 5.21 -8.16 -7.71
C GLU A 151 5.51 -8.74 -6.32
N SER A 152 5.45 -7.92 -5.27
CA SER A 152 5.70 -8.35 -3.90
C SER A 152 4.66 -9.38 -3.42
N ILE A 153 3.37 -9.12 -3.65
CA ILE A 153 2.28 -10.03 -3.28
C ILE A 153 2.38 -11.37 -4.03
N LEU A 154 2.72 -11.34 -5.32
CA LEU A 154 2.84 -12.56 -6.12
C LEU A 154 4.00 -13.44 -5.65
N LYS A 155 5.09 -12.84 -5.14
CA LYS A 155 6.26 -13.55 -4.59
C LYS A 155 6.05 -14.16 -3.20
N LEU A 156 4.97 -13.81 -2.48
CA LEU A 156 4.73 -14.39 -1.15
C LEU A 156 4.51 -15.91 -1.24
N SER A 157 5.16 -16.69 -0.38
CA SER A 157 4.91 -18.13 -0.28
C SER A 157 3.57 -18.41 0.42
N PRO A 158 2.90 -19.54 0.15
CA PRO A 158 1.63 -19.90 0.80
C PRO A 158 1.70 -20.00 2.33
N GLU A 159 2.89 -20.23 2.89
CA GLU A 159 3.15 -20.28 4.33
C GLU A 159 3.18 -18.88 4.97
N GLN A 160 3.40 -17.83 4.19
CA GLN A 160 3.35 -16.46 4.67
C GLN A 160 1.90 -15.97 4.79
N SER A 161 1.67 -15.03 5.70
CA SER A 161 0.40 -14.30 5.80
C SER A 161 0.61 -12.82 5.53
N PHE A 162 -0.38 -12.17 4.92
CA PHE A 162 -0.28 -10.78 4.56
C PHE A 162 -1.58 -9.99 4.64
N ASN A 163 -1.48 -8.67 4.56
CA ASN A 163 -2.57 -7.75 4.26
C ASN A 163 -2.03 -6.50 3.56
N VAL A 164 -2.87 -5.82 2.81
CA VAL A 164 -2.61 -4.50 2.22
C VAL A 164 -3.63 -3.53 2.80
N VAL A 165 -3.16 -2.44 3.39
CA VAL A 165 -3.96 -1.38 4.01
C VAL A 165 -3.68 -0.10 3.25
N PHE A 166 -4.65 0.37 2.47
CA PHE A 166 -4.62 1.70 1.90
C PHE A 166 -5.24 2.71 2.87
N VAL A 167 -4.53 3.79 3.13
CA VAL A 167 -5.03 4.93 3.90
C VAL A 167 -5.64 5.90 2.90
N MET A 168 -6.97 6.02 2.92
CA MET A 168 -7.72 6.89 2.01
C MET A 168 -8.13 8.18 2.73
N GLN A 169 -8.81 9.05 2.00
CA GLN A 169 -9.38 10.29 2.55
C GLN A 169 -10.24 10.04 3.80
N ASP A 170 -10.28 11.03 4.69
CA ASP A 170 -11.16 11.07 5.88
C ASP A 170 -10.92 9.90 6.85
N GLY A 171 -9.72 9.31 6.81
CA GLY A 171 -9.33 8.20 7.67
C GLY A 171 -9.93 6.86 7.26
N GLN A 172 -10.56 6.77 6.09
CA GLN A 172 -11.06 5.51 5.57
C GLN A 172 -9.88 4.55 5.29
N LEU A 173 -9.98 3.32 5.77
CA LEU A 173 -8.99 2.28 5.54
C LEU A 173 -9.56 1.21 4.63
N LEU A 174 -8.99 1.05 3.44
CA LEU A 174 -9.33 -0.05 2.55
C LEU A 174 -8.32 -1.18 2.74
N GLN A 175 -8.80 -2.35 3.14
CA GLN A 175 -7.96 -3.50 3.46
C GLN A 175 -8.24 -4.65 2.51
N ALA A 176 -7.20 -5.36 2.08
CA ALA A 176 -7.38 -6.59 1.30
C ALA A 176 -8.17 -7.63 2.11
N PHE A 177 -7.91 -7.69 3.42
CA PHE A 177 -8.60 -8.55 4.36
C PHE A 177 -8.98 -7.76 5.61
N GLU A 178 -10.26 -7.54 5.83
CA GLU A 178 -10.74 -6.70 6.93
C GLU A 178 -10.24 -7.21 8.30
N GLY A 179 -9.42 -6.40 8.96
CA GLY A 179 -9.00 -6.59 10.36
C GLY A 179 -8.07 -7.77 10.63
N ARG A 180 -7.55 -8.46 9.59
CA ARG A 180 -6.73 -9.67 9.76
C ARG A 180 -5.58 -9.78 8.78
N LEU A 181 -4.64 -10.67 9.10
CA LEU A 181 -3.68 -11.20 8.13
C LEU A 181 -4.26 -12.48 7.51
N ALA A 182 -4.17 -12.63 6.19
CA ALA A 182 -4.60 -13.83 5.48
C ALA A 182 -3.40 -14.60 4.95
N ALA A 183 -3.45 -15.93 4.97
CA ALA A 183 -2.45 -16.76 4.29
C ALA A 183 -2.39 -16.40 2.80
N ALA A 184 -1.20 -16.39 2.20
CA ALA A 184 -0.97 -15.99 0.81
C ALA A 184 -1.38 -17.06 -0.21
N THR A 185 -2.63 -17.54 -0.09
CA THR A 185 -3.24 -18.46 -1.05
C THR A 185 -3.46 -17.77 -2.39
N PRO A 186 -3.57 -18.53 -3.51
CA PRO A 186 -3.88 -17.94 -4.81
C PRO A 186 -5.14 -17.06 -4.81
N ALA A 187 -6.18 -17.47 -4.07
CA ALA A 187 -7.42 -16.70 -3.93
C ALA A 187 -7.19 -15.39 -3.17
N ALA A 188 -6.49 -15.43 -2.03
CA ALA A 188 -6.19 -14.23 -1.24
C ALA A 188 -5.31 -13.24 -2.03
N LYS A 189 -4.34 -13.74 -2.81
CA LYS A 189 -3.55 -12.91 -3.71
C LYS A 189 -4.44 -12.25 -4.77
N ALA A 190 -5.35 -12.99 -5.40
CA ALA A 190 -6.28 -12.43 -6.38
C ALA A 190 -7.19 -11.34 -5.76
N ASP A 191 -7.71 -11.56 -4.56
CA ASP A 191 -8.53 -10.57 -3.84
C ASP A 191 -7.75 -9.28 -3.56
N ALA A 192 -6.49 -9.40 -3.10
CA ALA A 192 -5.63 -8.25 -2.90
C ALA A 192 -5.36 -7.49 -4.21
N LEU A 193 -5.07 -8.20 -5.31
CA LEU A 193 -4.86 -7.58 -6.63
C LEU A 193 -6.12 -6.88 -7.16
N ASN A 194 -7.31 -7.43 -6.87
CA ASN A 194 -8.58 -6.79 -7.22
C ASN A 194 -8.78 -5.49 -6.43
N LEU A 195 -8.41 -5.44 -5.15
CA LEU A 195 -8.42 -4.19 -4.38
C LEU A 195 -7.48 -3.15 -5.01
N LEU A 196 -6.24 -3.53 -5.33
CA LEU A 196 -5.24 -2.63 -5.94
C LEU A 196 -5.78 -1.93 -7.20
N ALA A 197 -6.51 -2.65 -8.05
CA ALA A 197 -7.10 -2.11 -9.27
C ALA A 197 -8.19 -1.05 -9.02
N GLN A 198 -8.84 -1.10 -7.86
CA GLN A 198 -9.96 -0.24 -7.50
C GLN A 198 -9.54 1.04 -6.78
N ILE A 199 -8.36 1.06 -6.16
CA ILE A 199 -7.86 2.24 -5.43
C ILE A 199 -7.86 3.48 -6.33
N ARG A 200 -8.41 4.59 -5.85
CA ARG A 200 -8.32 5.90 -6.50
C ARG A 200 -7.76 6.87 -5.48
N PRO A 201 -6.51 7.33 -5.64
CA PRO A 201 -5.90 8.21 -4.66
C PRO A 201 -6.64 9.54 -4.62
N GLU A 202 -6.99 10.00 -3.43
CA GLU A 202 -7.78 11.21 -3.22
C GLU A 202 -7.62 11.76 -1.81
N GLY A 203 -7.80 13.08 -1.69
CA GLY A 203 -7.86 13.76 -0.40
C GLY A 203 -6.60 13.70 0.46
N GLN A 204 -6.78 14.01 1.74
CA GLN A 204 -5.75 13.97 2.77
C GLN A 204 -5.89 12.69 3.60
N THR A 205 -4.77 12.13 4.03
CA THR A 205 -4.73 10.82 4.70
C THR A 205 -4.13 10.92 6.09
N SER A 206 -4.22 9.84 6.87
CA SER A 206 -3.61 9.75 8.20
C SER A 206 -2.72 8.53 8.32
N ALA A 207 -1.42 8.74 8.16
CA ALA A 207 -0.40 7.69 8.35
C ALA A 207 -0.51 7.02 9.74
N GLU A 208 -0.80 7.80 10.78
CA GLU A 208 -0.96 7.28 12.15
C GLU A 208 -2.09 6.25 12.25
N GLN A 209 -3.24 6.51 11.60
CA GLN A 209 -4.38 5.59 11.61
C GLN A 209 -4.06 4.30 10.85
N GLY A 210 -3.46 4.41 9.67
CA GLY A 210 -3.06 3.25 8.87
C GLY A 210 -2.06 2.35 9.58
N LEU A 211 -1.00 2.95 10.14
CA LEU A 211 0.02 2.22 10.91
C LEU A 211 -0.57 1.58 12.17
N ALA A 212 -1.42 2.30 12.91
CA ALA A 212 -2.07 1.75 14.09
C ALA A 212 -3.04 0.61 13.74
N ALA A 213 -3.73 0.66 12.61
CA ALA A 213 -4.57 -0.43 12.13
C ALA A 213 -3.73 -1.66 11.77
N ALA A 214 -2.64 -1.47 11.02
CA ALA A 214 -1.70 -2.53 10.65
C ALA A 214 -1.11 -3.23 11.88
N MET A 215 -0.68 -2.48 12.90
CA MET A 215 -0.14 -3.02 14.15
C MET A 215 -1.18 -3.84 14.95
N ARG A 216 -2.48 -3.60 14.75
CA ARG A 216 -3.56 -4.37 15.39
C ARG A 216 -3.94 -5.65 14.65
N LEU A 217 -3.53 -5.81 13.39
CA LEU A 217 -3.85 -7.00 12.61
C LEU A 217 -3.32 -8.26 13.29
N ARG A 218 -4.07 -9.35 13.17
CA ARG A 218 -3.68 -10.67 13.66
C ARG A 218 -3.96 -11.74 12.61
N ASP A 219 -3.12 -12.77 12.56
CA ASP A 219 -3.40 -14.00 11.81
C ASP A 219 -4.34 -14.93 12.59
N ALA A 220 -4.67 -16.09 11.99
CA ALA A 220 -5.52 -17.10 12.62
C ALA A 220 -4.94 -17.66 13.94
N SER A 221 -3.62 -17.57 14.14
CA SER A 221 -2.92 -17.97 15.36
C SER A 221 -2.74 -16.82 16.37
N ARG A 222 -3.45 -15.70 16.16
CA ARG A 222 -3.38 -14.48 16.99
C ARG A 222 -2.00 -13.83 17.05
N ARG A 223 -1.16 -14.03 16.03
CA ARG A 223 0.13 -13.34 15.88
C ARG A 223 -0.02 -12.10 15.01
N GLY A 224 0.66 -11.02 15.39
CA GLY A 224 0.71 -9.78 14.61
C GLY A 224 1.69 -9.84 13.44
N PRO A 225 1.76 -8.77 12.63
CA PRO A 225 2.78 -8.64 11.60
C PRO A 225 4.18 -8.67 12.24
N GLU A 226 5.12 -9.30 11.55
CA GLU A 226 6.56 -9.21 11.85
C GLU A 226 7.17 -7.99 11.17
N VAL A 227 6.66 -7.66 9.98
CA VAL A 227 7.08 -6.52 9.18
C VAL A 227 5.87 -5.71 8.73
N ILE A 228 6.01 -4.38 8.82
CA ILE A 228 5.16 -3.42 8.13
C ILE A 228 6.03 -2.66 7.11
N PHE A 229 5.63 -2.69 5.84
CA PHE A 229 6.14 -1.77 4.82
C PHE A 229 5.21 -0.57 4.75
N PHE A 230 5.72 0.63 5.05
CA PHE A 230 4.96 1.87 4.98
C PHE A 230 5.42 2.71 3.79
N LEU A 231 4.51 2.99 2.86
CA LEU A 231 4.80 3.75 1.64
C LEU A 231 4.00 5.04 1.59
N THR A 232 4.69 6.16 1.32
CA THR A 232 4.08 7.49 1.13
C THR A 232 4.99 8.36 0.24
N ASP A 233 4.45 9.40 -0.37
CA ASP A 233 5.22 10.46 -1.04
C ASP A 233 5.59 11.61 -0.11
N GLY A 234 5.06 11.65 1.11
CA GLY A 234 5.41 12.68 2.08
C GLY A 234 4.34 12.91 3.14
N PHE A 235 4.51 13.96 3.93
CA PHE A 235 3.54 14.33 4.95
C PHE A 235 3.28 15.84 4.94
N ASP A 236 2.05 16.25 5.26
CA ASP A 236 1.76 17.65 5.59
C ASP A 236 2.09 17.93 7.06
N LEU A 237 3.38 17.79 7.42
CA LEU A 237 3.89 18.03 8.77
C LEU A 237 4.81 19.27 8.77
N MET A 238 4.42 20.30 9.52
CA MET A 238 5.18 21.56 9.62
C MET A 238 5.86 21.69 10.99
N GLY A 239 7.11 22.17 11.00
CA GLY A 239 7.88 22.36 12.25
C GLY A 239 8.18 21.03 12.97
N GLY A 240 8.49 21.06 14.27
CA GLY A 240 8.85 19.86 15.06
C GLY A 240 7.83 18.71 15.10
N ALA A 241 6.72 18.82 14.36
CA ALA A 241 5.70 17.80 14.18
C ALA A 241 6.26 16.47 13.65
N GLY A 242 7.36 16.47 12.89
CA GLY A 242 8.02 15.24 12.42
C GLY A 242 8.58 14.38 13.56
N GLU A 243 9.31 14.98 14.51
CA GLU A 243 9.82 14.26 15.71
C GLU A 243 8.67 13.77 16.59
N ASP A 244 7.61 14.58 16.70
CA ASP A 244 6.41 14.17 17.43
C ASP A 244 5.70 13.00 16.76
N PHE A 245 5.66 12.95 15.42
CA PHE A 245 5.12 11.83 14.66
C PHE A 245 5.92 10.55 14.91
N VAL A 246 7.25 10.58 14.76
CA VAL A 246 8.11 9.40 15.02
C VAL A 246 7.90 8.88 16.45
N ARG A 247 7.84 9.80 17.43
CA ARG A 247 7.59 9.44 18.84
C ARG A 247 6.22 8.77 19.01
N ARG A 248 5.15 9.33 18.43
CA ARG A 248 3.79 8.77 18.51
C ARG A 248 3.70 7.39 17.88
N ILE A 249 4.25 7.20 16.68
CA ILE A 249 4.27 5.89 16.01
C ILE A 249 5.07 4.87 16.83
N THR A 250 6.21 5.26 17.41
CA THR A 250 7.01 4.37 18.25
C THR A 250 6.26 3.94 19.52
N GLN A 251 5.51 4.86 20.14
CA GLN A 251 4.65 4.54 21.28
C GLN A 251 3.52 3.57 20.89
N LEU A 252 2.86 3.82 19.75
CA LEU A 252 1.84 2.91 19.21
C LEU A 252 2.41 1.53 18.93
N ARG A 253 3.59 1.44 18.31
CA ARG A 253 4.31 0.18 18.06
C ARG A 253 4.54 -0.58 19.35
N ASN A 254 5.12 0.07 20.36
CA ASN A 254 5.42 -0.55 21.64
C ASN A 254 4.17 -1.08 22.35
N ALA A 255 3.04 -0.38 22.22
CA ALA A 255 1.78 -0.79 22.82
C ALA A 255 1.07 -1.92 22.06
N LEU A 256 1.10 -1.91 20.73
CA LEU A 256 0.25 -2.76 19.89
C LEU A 256 0.99 -3.95 19.26
N ALA A 257 2.27 -3.77 18.95
CA ALA A 257 3.10 -4.73 18.21
C ALA A 257 4.60 -4.51 18.51
N PRO A 258 5.08 -4.75 19.74
CA PRO A 258 6.43 -4.36 20.17
C PRO A 258 7.58 -4.97 19.36
N SER A 259 7.33 -6.11 18.70
CA SER A 259 8.31 -6.83 17.89
C SER A 259 8.24 -6.51 16.38
N VAL A 260 7.31 -5.67 15.94
CA VAL A 260 7.17 -5.37 14.50
C VAL A 260 8.27 -4.42 14.03
N VAL A 261 8.85 -4.72 12.88
CA VAL A 261 9.83 -3.87 12.20
C VAL A 261 9.11 -3.04 11.13
N LEU A 262 9.36 -1.73 11.10
CA LEU A 262 8.82 -0.83 10.06
C LEU A 262 9.90 -0.54 9.03
N HIS A 263 9.69 -1.01 7.81
CA HIS A 263 10.41 -0.51 6.64
C HIS A 263 9.61 0.64 6.04
N THR A 264 10.27 1.75 5.71
CA THR A 264 9.61 2.92 5.12
C THR A 264 10.08 3.10 3.68
N VAL A 265 9.16 3.52 2.82
CA VAL A 265 9.40 3.77 1.40
C VAL A 265 8.88 5.17 1.09
N GLY A 266 9.78 6.07 0.73
CA GLY A 266 9.45 7.40 0.24
C GLY A 266 9.44 7.41 -1.28
N VAL A 267 8.34 7.83 -1.91
CA VAL A 267 8.22 7.93 -3.37
C VAL A 267 8.25 9.40 -3.77
N TYR A 268 9.35 9.86 -4.36
CA TYR A 268 9.67 11.28 -4.57
C TYR A 268 9.52 12.17 -3.31
N PRO A 269 10.01 11.74 -2.14
CA PRO A 269 9.87 12.51 -0.91
C PRO A 269 10.76 13.76 -0.96
N ASP A 270 10.36 14.82 -0.25
CA ASP A 270 11.27 15.93 0.00
C ASP A 270 12.32 15.56 1.07
N ARG A 271 13.30 16.45 1.31
CA ARG A 271 14.36 16.20 2.31
C ARG A 271 13.84 16.08 3.74
N HIS A 272 12.78 16.80 4.08
CA HIS A 272 12.20 16.77 5.41
C HIS A 272 11.51 15.44 5.66
N ASP A 273 10.66 15.01 4.73
CA ASP A 273 9.92 13.76 4.81
C ASP A 273 10.85 12.55 4.75
N SER A 274 11.89 12.61 3.91
CA SER A 274 12.94 11.58 3.87
C SER A 274 13.61 11.39 5.24
N ALA A 275 13.89 12.47 5.96
CA ALA A 275 14.48 12.41 7.29
C ALA A 275 13.52 11.77 8.31
N ILE A 276 12.22 12.11 8.25
CA ILE A 276 11.19 11.50 9.11
C ILE A 276 11.06 10.00 8.84
N LEU A 277 10.94 9.61 7.56
CA LEU A 277 10.79 8.22 7.14
C LEU A 277 12.02 7.38 7.50
N SER A 278 13.21 7.92 7.25
CA SER A 278 14.48 7.31 7.65
C SER A 278 14.54 7.08 9.15
N ARG A 279 14.26 8.13 9.93
CA ARG A 279 14.29 8.05 11.39
C ARG A 279 13.28 7.05 11.95
N LEU A 280 12.08 6.99 11.37
CA LEU A 280 11.05 6.04 11.76
C LEU A 280 11.52 4.60 11.53
N ALA A 281 12.06 4.29 10.35
CA ALA A 281 12.56 2.96 10.05
C ALA A 281 13.68 2.55 11.01
N GLU A 282 14.70 3.39 11.18
CA GLU A 282 15.83 3.16 12.09
C GLU A 282 15.38 2.86 13.52
N THR A 283 14.43 3.63 14.04
CA THR A 283 13.89 3.48 15.41
C THR A 283 13.21 2.12 15.65
N THR A 284 12.82 1.44 14.56
CA THR A 284 12.20 0.12 14.61
C THR A 284 13.11 -1.01 14.14
N GLY A 285 14.37 -0.72 13.82
CA GLY A 285 15.32 -1.68 13.24
C GLY A 285 15.03 -2.02 11.78
N GLY A 286 14.22 -1.21 11.12
CA GLY A 286 13.90 -1.34 9.69
C GLY A 286 14.87 -0.58 8.81
N ARG A 287 14.49 -0.49 7.53
CA ARG A 287 15.25 0.19 6.47
C ARG A 287 14.34 1.18 5.76
N TYR A 288 14.90 2.34 5.46
CA TYR A 288 14.29 3.32 4.57
C TYR A 288 14.80 3.14 3.14
N THR A 289 13.87 3.21 2.18
CA THR A 289 14.16 3.26 0.76
C THR A 289 13.55 4.52 0.15
N GLU A 290 14.33 5.23 -0.64
CA GLU A 290 13.89 6.37 -1.44
C GLU A 290 13.74 5.94 -2.91
N VAL A 291 12.68 6.39 -3.57
CA VAL A 291 12.34 6.05 -4.96
C VAL A 291 12.12 7.34 -5.74
N ASN A 292 13.03 7.66 -6.65
CA ASN A 292 13.08 8.94 -7.37
C ASN A 292 13.03 8.84 -8.90
N GLU A 293 12.96 7.62 -9.45
CA GLU A 293 12.96 7.36 -10.90
C GLU A 293 12.05 6.18 -11.26
#